data_AF-L0EUJ6-F1
#
_entry.id   AF-L0EUJ6-F1
#
_cell.length_a   1.000
_cell.length_b   1.000
_cell.length_c   1.000
_cell.angle_alpha   90.00
_cell.angle_beta   90.00
_cell.angle_gamma   90.00
#
_symmetry.space_group_name_H-M   'P 1'
#
loop_
_entity.id
_entity.type
_entity.pdbx_description
1 polymer ?
#
loop_
_entity_poly.entity_id
_entity_poly.type
_entity_poly.pdbx_seq_one_letter_code
_entity_poly.pdbx_strand_id
1 'polypeptide(L)'
;MLPIVGVSQGEAFFLSQQLGITAKKRGLIIKNANDLNSNYILKGYFSISSLEKGLVTIIYVWDVLSQGGIQLHRFQGQESIKGLSYDVRDKIPTSVFQNIVVHTVSDFVLWKQAQN
;
A
#
# COMPACT_ATOMS: atom_id res chain seq x y z
N MET A 1 -1.32 7.29 24.85
CA MET A 1 -0.71 7.78 23.59
C MET A 1 0.06 6.60 23.01
N LEU A 2 -0.35 6.06 21.85
CA LEU A 2 0.38 4.97 21.21
C LEU A 2 1.32 5.57 20.16
N PRO A 3 2.63 5.29 20.22
CA PRO A 3 3.58 5.82 19.26
C PRO A 3 3.31 5.19 17.89
N ILE A 4 3.15 6.02 16.86
CA ILE A 4 3.14 5.58 15.47
C ILE A 4 4.58 5.23 15.09
N VAL A 5 4.92 3.95 15.20
CA VAL A 5 6.19 3.41 14.71
C VAL A 5 5.95 2.85 13.31
N GLY A 6 6.59 3.45 12.28
CA GLY A 6 6.89 2.70 11.05
C GLY A 6 6.89 3.46 9.72
N VAL A 7 6.39 4.69 9.62
CA VAL A 7 6.45 5.46 8.36
C VAL A 7 6.56 6.96 8.66
N SER A 8 7.44 7.67 7.95
CA SER A 8 7.32 9.13 7.91
C SER A 8 6.04 9.50 7.14
N GLN A 9 5.33 10.56 7.52
CA GLN A 9 4.10 10.98 6.80
C GLN A 9 4.33 11.14 5.28
N GLY A 10 5.55 11.45 4.85
CA GLY A 10 5.91 11.64 3.45
C GLY A 10 5.85 10.36 2.60
N GLU A 11 6.34 9.23 3.10
CA GLU A 11 6.38 7.98 2.32
C GLU A 11 4.96 7.41 2.10
N ALA A 12 4.12 7.47 3.14
CA ALA A 12 2.72 7.09 3.06
C ALA A 12 1.94 7.96 2.04
N PHE A 13 2.24 9.26 2.00
CA PHE A 13 1.67 10.18 1.01
C PHE A 13 2.16 9.85 -0.41
N PHE A 14 3.46 9.66 -0.62
CA PHE A 14 4.03 9.31 -1.93
C PHE A 14 3.41 8.03 -2.49
N LEU A 15 3.32 6.98 -1.66
CA LEU A 15 2.79 5.70 -2.08
C LEU A 15 1.29 5.77 -2.40
N SER A 16 0.50 6.47 -1.57
CA SER A 16 -0.92 6.72 -1.83
C SER A 16 -1.12 7.42 -3.19
N GLN A 17 -0.25 8.37 -3.52
CA GLN A 17 -0.27 9.06 -4.81
C GLN A 17 0.05 8.11 -5.98
N GLN A 18 1.10 7.29 -5.85
CA GLN A 18 1.51 6.34 -6.89
C GLN A 18 0.47 5.24 -7.13
N LEU A 19 -0.21 4.78 -6.08
CA LEU A 19 -1.35 3.87 -6.20
C LEU A 19 -2.49 4.49 -6.98
N GLY A 20 -2.86 5.74 -6.64
CA GLY A 20 -3.91 6.46 -7.35
C GLY A 20 -3.62 6.60 -8.85
N ILE A 21 -2.37 6.91 -9.20
CA ILE A 21 -1.91 7.01 -10.60
C ILE A 21 -1.98 5.63 -11.29
N THR A 22 -1.46 4.57 -10.66
CA THR A 22 -1.38 3.24 -11.28
C THR A 22 -2.76 2.60 -11.42
N ALA A 23 -3.62 2.76 -10.42
CA ALA A 23 -4.99 2.30 -10.46
C ALA A 23 -5.77 2.97 -11.60
N LYS A 24 -5.63 4.30 -11.77
CA LYS A 24 -6.20 5.02 -12.92
C LYS A 24 -5.69 4.48 -14.26
N LYS A 25 -4.39 4.19 -14.39
CA LYS A 25 -3.82 3.57 -15.60
C LYS A 25 -4.40 2.18 -15.89
N ARG A 26 -4.85 1.45 -14.86
CA ARG A 26 -5.51 0.15 -15.00
C ARG A 26 -7.04 0.24 -15.14
N GLY A 27 -7.57 1.44 -15.42
CA GLY A 27 -9.00 1.67 -15.62
C GLY A 27 -9.82 1.71 -14.33
N LEU A 28 -9.18 1.80 -13.16
CA LEU A 28 -9.87 1.97 -11.89
C LEU A 28 -10.20 3.45 -11.66
N ILE A 29 -11.46 3.73 -11.35
CA ILE A 29 -11.90 5.08 -10.98
C ILE A 29 -11.58 5.28 -9.49
N ILE A 30 -10.58 6.13 -9.23
CA ILE A 30 -10.24 6.56 -7.87
C ILE A 30 -11.04 7.81 -7.54
N LYS A 31 -11.96 7.67 -6.59
CA LYS A 31 -12.78 8.76 -6.07
C LYS A 31 -12.10 9.39 -4.85
N ASN A 32 -12.52 10.60 -4.48
CA ASN A 32 -12.08 11.22 -3.24
C ASN A 32 -12.49 10.34 -2.05
N ALA A 33 -11.69 10.31 -0.98
CA ALA A 33 -11.99 9.52 0.21
C ALA A 33 -13.36 9.86 0.87
N ASN A 34 -13.88 11.07 0.61
CA ASN A 34 -15.18 11.53 1.09
C ASN A 34 -16.34 11.29 0.08
N ASP A 35 -16.06 10.74 -1.10
CA ASP A 35 -17.09 10.46 -2.11
C ASP A 35 -17.75 9.12 -1.81
N LEU A 36 -18.99 9.18 -1.32
CA LEU A 36 -19.77 8.03 -0.91
C LEU A 36 -20.18 7.13 -2.07
N ASN A 37 -20.01 7.53 -3.34
CA ASN A 37 -20.44 6.74 -4.49
C ASN A 37 -19.39 5.72 -4.96
N SER A 38 -18.40 5.35 -4.14
CA SER A 38 -17.42 4.31 -4.48
C SER A 38 -17.96 2.92 -4.18
N ASN A 39 -17.91 2.00 -5.14
CA ASN A 39 -18.31 0.60 -4.92
C ASN A 39 -17.40 -0.10 -3.89
N TYR A 40 -16.14 0.33 -3.79
CA TYR A 40 -15.15 -0.22 -2.87
C TYR A 40 -14.29 0.91 -2.29
N ILE A 41 -13.94 0.77 -1.02
CA ILE A 41 -13.01 1.65 -0.31
C ILE A 41 -11.75 0.83 -0.04
N LEU A 42 -10.60 1.30 -0.51
CA LEU A 42 -9.30 0.69 -0.21
C LEU A 42 -8.64 1.49 0.92
N LYS A 43 -8.43 0.85 2.07
CA LYS A 43 -7.64 1.40 3.18
C LYS A 43 -6.39 0.56 3.35
N GLY A 44 -5.26 1.16 3.66
CA GLY A 44 -4.07 0.37 3.95
C GLY A 44 -3.10 1.07 4.86
N TYR A 45 -2.19 0.28 5.39
CA TYR A 45 -1.09 0.75 6.20
C TYR A 45 0.20 0.06 5.79
N PHE A 46 1.30 0.75 6.04
CA PHE A 46 2.65 0.33 5.73
C PHE A 46 3.44 0.28 7.02
N SER A 47 4.30 -0.72 7.14
CA SER A 47 5.26 -0.80 8.22
C SER A 47 6.62 -1.13 7.64
N ILE A 48 7.58 -0.23 7.86
CA ILE A 48 8.96 -0.48 7.52
C ILE A 48 9.63 -1.00 8.79
N SER A 49 9.96 -2.28 8.78
CA SER A 49 10.81 -2.89 9.79
C SER A 49 12.22 -3.00 9.23
N SER A 50 13.21 -2.93 10.12
CA SER A 50 14.59 -3.20 9.74
C SER A 50 15.14 -4.19 10.73
N LEU A 51 15.68 -5.27 10.20
CA LEU A 51 16.37 -6.27 10.99
C LEU A 51 17.84 -5.86 11.13
N GLU A 52 18.45 -6.23 12.25
CA GLU A 52 19.90 -6.14 12.39
C GLU A 52 20.55 -6.91 11.22
N LYS A 53 21.60 -6.32 10.61
CA LYS A 53 22.33 -6.77 9.39
C LYS A 53 21.84 -6.21 8.03
N GLY A 54 21.28 -5.00 8.01
CA GLY A 54 21.09 -4.25 6.75
C GLY A 54 20.00 -4.80 5.84
N LEU A 55 18.99 -5.44 6.43
CA LEU A 55 17.78 -5.90 5.76
C LEU A 55 16.63 -4.99 6.16
N VAL A 56 16.07 -4.28 5.18
CA VAL A 56 14.86 -3.48 5.34
C VAL A 56 13.69 -4.29 4.79
N THR A 57 12.68 -4.52 5.62
CA THR A 57 11.46 -5.21 5.24
C THR A 57 10.30 -4.24 5.29
N ILE A 58 9.63 -4.05 4.16
CA ILE A 58 8.43 -3.24 4.06
C ILE A 58 7.26 -4.21 4.06
N ILE A 59 6.46 -4.19 5.11
CA ILE A 59 5.19 -4.93 5.20
C ILE A 59 4.07 -3.98 4.83
N TYR A 60 3.15 -4.44 3.99
CA TYR A 60 2.01 -3.67 3.55
C TYR A 60 0.73 -4.48 3.67
N VAL A 61 -0.32 -3.82 4.14
CA VAL A 61 -1.65 -4.42 4.31
C VAL A 61 -2.70 -3.48 3.76
N TRP A 62 -3.63 -4.05 3.01
CA TRP A 62 -4.73 -3.35 2.36
C TRP A 62 -6.05 -4.03 2.67
N ASP A 63 -6.95 -3.31 3.31
CA ASP A 63 -8.34 -3.69 3.49
C ASP A 63 -9.20 -3.14 2.35
N VAL A 64 -9.93 -4.03 1.70
CA VAL A 64 -11.03 -3.67 0.80
C VAL A 64 -12.31 -3.68 1.61
N LEU A 65 -12.96 -2.53 1.67
CA LEU A 65 -14.23 -2.35 2.36
C LEU A 65 -15.34 -2.10 1.34
N SER A 66 -16.56 -2.52 1.66
CA SER A 66 -17.76 -2.06 0.98
C SER A 66 -18.04 -0.59 1.32
N GLN A 67 -18.97 0.04 0.59
CA GLN A 67 -19.45 1.39 0.91
C GLN A 67 -19.99 1.49 2.35
N GLY A 68 -20.55 0.42 2.90
CA GLY A 68 -21.01 0.34 4.28
C GLY A 68 -19.90 0.18 5.32
N GLY A 69 -18.63 0.18 4.90
CA GLY A 69 -17.47 0.03 5.78
C GLY A 69 -17.19 -1.41 6.21
N ILE A 70 -17.92 -2.40 5.67
CA ILE A 70 -17.69 -3.82 5.96
C ILE A 70 -16.45 -4.29 5.19
N GLN A 71 -15.51 -4.93 5.87
CA GLN A 71 -14.34 -5.51 5.23
C GLN A 71 -14.75 -6.71 4.36
N LEU A 72 -14.51 -6.58 3.06
CA LEU A 72 -14.77 -7.61 2.06
C LEU A 72 -13.54 -8.49 1.84
N HIS A 73 -12.34 -7.88 1.88
CA HIS A 73 -11.11 -8.60 1.62
C HIS A 73 -9.90 -7.91 2.24
N ARG A 74 -8.80 -8.64 2.42
CA ARG A 74 -7.52 -8.11 2.85
C ARG A 74 -6.40 -8.63 1.96
N PHE A 75 -5.66 -7.73 1.34
CA PHE A 75 -4.37 -8.03 0.73
C PHE A 75 -3.26 -7.74 1.72
N GLN A 76 -2.24 -8.57 1.72
CA GLN A 76 -1.03 -8.32 2.49
C GLN A 76 0.17 -8.80 1.69
N GLY A 77 1.29 -8.10 1.85
CA GLY A 77 2.53 -8.53 1.25
C GLY A 77 3.72 -7.89 1.94
N GLN A 78 4.90 -8.30 1.51
CA GLN A 78 6.14 -7.77 2.01
C GLN A 78 7.17 -7.65 0.89
N GLU A 79 7.95 -6.58 0.93
CA GLU A 79 9.13 -6.39 0.10
C GLU A 79 10.35 -6.34 1.01
N SER A 80 11.43 -7.00 0.60
CA SER A 80 12.67 -7.06 1.38
C SER A 80 13.83 -6.52 0.56
N ILE A 81 14.56 -5.57 1.14
CA ILE A 81 15.69 -4.90 0.50
C ILE A 81 16.95 -5.24 1.29
N LYS A 82 17.90 -5.90 0.64
CA LYS A 82 19.21 -6.21 1.21
C LYS A 82 20.18 -5.06 0.96
N GLY A 83 21.06 -4.79 1.92
CA GLY A 83 22.16 -3.83 1.76
C GLY A 83 21.81 -2.38 2.10
N LEU A 84 20.67 -2.14 2.77
CA LEU A 84 20.31 -0.82 3.31
C LEU A 84 20.50 -0.85 4.82
N SER A 85 21.39 -0.01 5.37
CA SER A 85 21.44 0.18 6.83
C SER A 85 20.24 1.02 7.31
N TYR A 86 19.87 0.85 8.56
CA TYR A 86 18.69 1.48 9.18
C TYR A 86 18.68 3.02 9.10
N ASP A 87 19.87 3.65 9.09
CA ASP A 87 20.06 5.10 8.97
C ASP A 87 19.69 5.67 7.59
N VAL A 88 19.15 4.84 6.70
CA VAL A 88 19.04 5.14 5.28
C VAL A 88 17.62 4.88 4.73
N ARG A 89 16.58 5.05 5.57
CA ARG A 89 15.17 5.02 5.10
C ARG A 89 14.94 5.94 3.90
N ASP A 90 15.59 7.10 3.86
CA ASP A 90 15.52 8.05 2.76
C ASP A 90 16.14 7.54 1.43
N LYS A 91 16.78 6.36 1.43
CA LYS A 91 17.28 5.69 0.21
C LYS A 91 16.52 4.43 -0.15
N ILE A 92 15.31 4.20 0.38
CA ILE A 92 14.44 3.16 -0.16
C ILE A 92 14.22 3.48 -1.66
N PRO A 93 14.65 2.61 -2.58
CA PRO A 93 14.52 2.89 -4.00
C PRO A 93 13.05 3.06 -4.37
N THR A 94 12.75 4.05 -5.21
CA THR A 94 11.38 4.27 -5.70
C THR A 94 10.81 3.03 -6.42
N SER A 95 11.67 2.18 -6.98
CA SER A 95 11.30 0.90 -7.59
C SER A 95 10.62 -0.06 -6.61
N VAL A 96 10.98 -0.04 -5.31
CA VAL A 96 10.31 -0.88 -4.30
C VAL A 96 8.88 -0.45 -4.12
N PHE A 97 8.65 0.86 -3.97
CA PHE A 97 7.30 1.41 -3.89
C PHE A 97 6.48 1.14 -5.16
N GLN A 98 7.12 1.20 -6.34
CA GLN A 98 6.47 0.83 -7.60
C GLN A 98 6.07 -0.65 -7.64
N ASN A 99 6.91 -1.56 -7.15
CA ASN A 99 6.60 -2.99 -7.09
C ASN A 99 5.38 -3.24 -6.19
N ILE A 100 5.36 -2.65 -4.99
CA ILE A 100 4.21 -2.76 -4.08
C ILE A 100 2.93 -2.25 -4.75
N VAL A 101 3.01 -1.10 -5.42
CA VAL A 101 1.88 -0.51 -6.17
C VAL A 101 1.38 -1.46 -7.26
N VAL A 102 2.27 -2.04 -8.05
CA VAL A 102 1.95 -2.96 -9.14
C VAL A 102 1.33 -4.25 -8.60
N HIS A 103 1.89 -4.84 -7.54
CA HIS A 103 1.35 -6.03 -6.87
C HIS A 103 -0.06 -5.75 -6.33
N THR A 104 -0.21 -4.71 -5.51
CA THR A 104 -1.49 -4.31 -4.91
C THR A 104 -2.60 -4.15 -5.95
N VAL A 105 -2.33 -3.41 -7.03
CA VAL A 105 -3.34 -3.17 -8.07
C VAL A 105 -3.67 -4.45 -8.83
N SER A 106 -2.68 -5.33 -9.06
CA SER A 106 -2.90 -6.62 -9.71
C SER A 106 -3.77 -7.53 -8.84
N ASP A 107 -3.46 -7.65 -7.56
CA ASP A 107 -4.23 -8.44 -6.60
C ASP A 107 -5.68 -7.92 -6.49
N PHE A 108 -5.85 -6.60 -6.44
CA PHE A 108 -7.17 -5.98 -6.42
C PHE A 108 -7.99 -6.30 -7.67
N VAL A 109 -7.39 -6.20 -8.86
CA VAL A 109 -8.08 -6.50 -10.13
C VAL A 109 -8.44 -7.97 -10.21
N LEU A 110 -7.54 -8.87 -9.84
CA LEU A 110 -7.79 -10.32 -9.83
C LEU A 110 -8.92 -10.68 -8.85
N TRP A 111 -8.84 -10.17 -7.62
CA TRP A 111 -9.90 -10.36 -6.63
C TRP A 111 -11.24 -9.83 -7.13
N LYS A 112 -11.27 -8.61 -7.67
CA LYS A 112 -12.49 -8.01 -8.22
C LYS A 112 -13.08 -8.84 -9.35
N GLN A 113 -12.25 -9.38 -10.24
CA GLN A 113 -12.71 -10.27 -11.32
C GLN A 113 -13.29 -11.58 -10.78
N ALA A 114 -12.74 -12.11 -9.68
CA ALA A 114 -13.25 -13.31 -9.02
C ALA A 114 -14.56 -13.08 -8.24
N GLN A 115 -14.96 -11.82 -8.01
CA GLN A 115 -16.26 -11.48 -7.40
C GLN A 115 -17.40 -11.38 -8.44
N ASN A 116 -17.10 -11.51 -9.74
CA ASN A 116 -18.10 -11.52 -10.81
C ASN A 116 -18.70 -12.91 -11.02
#